data_AF-A0A1A2RGW3-F1
#
_entry.id   AF-A0A1A2RGW3-F1
#
_cell.length_a   1.000
_cell.length_b   1.000
_cell.length_c   1.000
_cell.angle_alpha   90.00
_cell.angle_beta   90.00
_cell.angle_gamma   90.00
#
_symmetry.space_group_name_H-M   'P 1'
#
loop_
_entity.id
_entity.type
_entity.pdbx_description
1 polymer ?
#
loop_
_entity_poly.entity_id
_entity_poly.type
_entity_poly.pdbx_seq_one_letter_code
_entity_poly.pdbx_strand_id
1 'polypeptide(L)'
;MLFARRVRLTVLPILGITGLVAMAAALSAPIRADMVGNAFLSALTNAGISYSQPTGTTALGQSVCPMLVEPGGSFDEVTSKMAEVNGMSYEMAGRFTIVAIATYCPAVFAPLLGSRPRS
;
A
#
# COMPACT_ATOMS: atom_id res chain seq x y z
N MET A 1 4.78 -32.85 -0.83
CA MET A 1 5.63 -33.60 0.13
C MET A 1 7.08 -33.07 0.26
N LEU A 2 7.51 -32.03 -0.48
CA LEU A 2 8.86 -31.42 -0.31
C LEU A 2 8.95 -30.29 0.74
N PHE A 3 7.83 -29.75 1.23
CA PHE A 3 7.84 -28.60 2.16
C PHE A 3 8.21 -28.98 3.62
N ALA A 4 7.85 -30.18 4.07
CA ALA A 4 8.10 -30.62 5.45
C ALA A 4 9.57 -30.95 5.75
N ARG A 5 10.38 -31.23 4.71
CA ARG A 5 11.80 -31.61 4.88
C ARG A 5 12.72 -30.40 5.05
N ARG A 6 12.31 -29.21 4.59
CA ARG A 6 13.04 -27.94 4.78
C ARG A 6 12.92 -27.41 6.21
N VAL A 7 11.77 -27.64 6.87
CA VAL A 7 11.47 -27.16 8.23
C VAL A 7 12.30 -27.86 9.29
N ARG A 8 12.69 -29.13 9.06
CA ARG A 8 13.45 -29.93 10.03
C ARG A 8 14.96 -29.65 10.05
N LEU A 9 15.49 -28.92 9.06
CA LEU A 9 16.93 -28.65 8.95
C LEU A 9 17.37 -27.37 9.67
N THR A 10 16.43 -26.52 10.07
CA THR A 10 16.70 -25.24 10.76
C THR A 10 16.51 -25.34 12.27
N VAL A 11 16.52 -26.55 12.83
CA VAL A 11 16.44 -26.82 14.26
C VAL A 11 17.66 -27.66 14.67
N LEU A 12 18.86 -27.07 14.55
CA LEU A 12 20.04 -27.53 15.26
C LEU A 12 20.62 -26.32 16.02
N PRO A 13 20.43 -26.23 17.35
CA PRO A 13 20.79 -25.05 18.13
C PRO A 13 22.28 -25.10 18.49
N ILE A 14 23.05 -24.11 18.04
CA ILE A 14 24.42 -23.89 18.51
C ILE A 14 24.37 -22.88 19.65
N LEU A 15 24.83 -23.36 20.81
CA LEU A 15 25.05 -22.69 22.08
C LEU A 15 25.98 -21.46 21.91
N GLY A 16 25.49 -20.26 22.23
CA GLY A 16 26.27 -19.01 22.26
C GLY A 16 25.57 -17.94 23.09
N ILE A 17 26.22 -17.47 24.14
CA ILE A 17 25.68 -16.62 25.21
C ILE A 17 26.14 -15.18 24.93
N THR A 18 25.21 -14.20 24.88
CA THR A 18 25.28 -12.79 25.35
C THR A 18 24.50 -11.80 24.47
N GLY A 19 23.49 -11.16 25.06
CA GLY A 19 23.25 -9.72 24.90
C GLY A 19 22.22 -9.23 23.87
N LEU A 20 21.19 -8.57 24.40
CA LEU A 20 20.29 -7.57 23.78
C LEU A 20 19.08 -8.06 22.95
N VAL A 21 17.97 -8.18 23.69
CA VAL A 21 16.64 -7.61 23.41
C VAL A 21 16.17 -7.58 21.95
N ALA A 22 15.19 -8.46 21.69
CA ALA A 22 14.17 -8.42 20.66
C ALA A 22 14.07 -7.13 19.81
N MET A 23 14.40 -7.25 18.53
CA MET A 23 13.63 -6.60 17.47
C MET A 23 12.71 -7.63 16.83
N ALA A 24 11.71 -8.04 17.62
CA ALA A 24 10.45 -8.53 17.10
C ALA A 24 9.61 -7.29 16.70
N ALA A 25 9.96 -6.68 15.58
CA ALA A 25 9.12 -5.74 14.85
C ALA A 25 9.65 -5.72 13.42
N ALA A 26 8.89 -5.95 12.37
CA ALA A 26 7.47 -6.17 12.26
C ALA A 26 7.23 -6.72 10.85
N LEU A 27 6.78 -7.96 10.73
CA LEU A 27 6.01 -8.37 9.56
C LEU A 27 4.88 -9.28 10.03
N SER A 28 4.07 -8.78 10.97
CA SER A 28 2.62 -8.92 10.85
C SER A 28 2.13 -8.05 9.67
N ALA A 29 2.75 -8.21 8.50
CA ALA A 29 2.40 -7.58 7.24
C ALA A 29 0.99 -7.97 6.76
N PRO A 30 0.45 -9.20 7.00
CA PRO A 30 -0.90 -9.48 6.53
C PRO A 30 -1.94 -8.62 7.23
N ILE A 31 -1.82 -8.37 8.55
CA ILE A 31 -2.87 -7.65 9.28
C ILE A 31 -2.92 -6.16 8.90
N ARG A 32 -1.76 -5.49 8.78
CA ARG A 32 -1.71 -4.06 8.46
C ARG A 32 -2.03 -3.80 6.98
N ALA A 33 -1.55 -4.62 6.05
CA ALA A 33 -1.86 -4.48 4.64
C ALA A 33 -3.34 -4.78 4.34
N ASP A 34 -3.92 -5.78 5.02
CA ASP A 34 -5.35 -6.09 4.91
C ASP A 34 -6.23 -4.96 5.47
N MET A 35 -5.88 -4.39 6.63
CA MET A 35 -6.61 -3.25 7.20
C MET A 35 -6.59 -2.02 6.27
N VAL A 36 -5.44 -1.68 5.71
CA VAL A 36 -5.28 -0.53 4.80
C VAL A 36 -5.98 -0.80 3.46
N GLY A 37 -5.87 -2.03 2.93
CA GLY A 37 -6.57 -2.44 1.72
C GLY A 37 -8.09 -2.42 1.88
N ASN A 38 -8.60 -2.90 3.01
CA ASN A 38 -10.04 -2.89 3.28
C ASN A 38 -10.58 -1.47 3.47
N ALA A 39 -9.80 -0.57 4.08
CA ALA A 39 -10.13 0.85 4.17
C ALA A 39 -10.17 1.51 2.78
N PHE A 40 -9.19 1.21 1.93
CA PHE A 40 -9.14 1.65 0.54
C PHE A 40 -10.38 1.20 -0.25
N LEU A 41 -10.68 -0.09 -0.22
CA LEU A 41 -11.84 -0.68 -0.89
C LEU A 41 -13.16 -0.09 -0.37
N SER A 42 -13.29 0.07 0.94
CA SER A 42 -14.47 0.72 1.54
C SER A 42 -14.62 2.16 1.06
N ALA A 43 -13.53 2.92 0.96
CA ALA A 43 -13.55 4.29 0.46
C ALA A 43 -13.92 4.36 -1.03
N LEU A 44 -13.46 3.41 -1.84
CA LEU A 44 -13.87 3.28 -3.25
C LEU A 44 -15.39 3.05 -3.37
N THR A 45 -15.94 2.11 -2.58
CA THR A 45 -17.40 1.86 -2.57
C THR A 45 -18.18 3.09 -2.13
N ASN A 46 -17.72 3.81 -1.10
CA ASN A 46 -18.33 5.07 -0.68
C ASN A 46 -18.25 6.16 -1.77
N ALA A 47 -17.19 6.15 -2.59
CA ALA A 47 -17.06 7.01 -3.75
C ALA A 47 -17.90 6.56 -4.97
N GLY A 48 -18.66 5.47 -4.87
CA GLY A 48 -19.44 4.91 -5.97
C GLY A 48 -18.62 4.14 -7.00
N ILE A 49 -17.38 3.76 -6.66
CA ILE A 49 -16.48 2.96 -7.50
C ILE A 49 -16.65 1.50 -7.10
N SER A 50 -17.27 0.72 -7.98
CA SER A 50 -17.38 -0.73 -7.84
C SER A 50 -16.11 -1.42 -8.33
N TYR A 51 -15.72 -2.51 -7.67
CA TYR A 51 -14.57 -3.33 -8.05
C TYR A 51 -14.95 -4.82 -8.04
N SER A 52 -14.44 -5.58 -9.00
CA SER A 52 -14.73 -7.02 -9.11
C SER A 52 -13.68 -7.89 -8.40
N GLN A 53 -12.45 -7.39 -8.24
CA GLN A 53 -11.33 -8.14 -7.67
C GLN A 53 -10.63 -7.33 -6.57
N PRO A 54 -11.04 -7.47 -5.29
CA PRO A 54 -10.53 -6.65 -4.19
C PRO A 54 -9.00 -6.72 -4.06
N THR A 55 -8.41 -7.91 -4.22
CA THR A 55 -6.96 -8.11 -4.16
C THR A 55 -6.23 -7.38 -5.28
N GLY A 56 -6.75 -7.45 -6.52
CA GLY A 56 -6.16 -6.76 -7.67
C GLY A 56 -6.28 -5.24 -7.54
N THR A 57 -7.46 -4.76 -7.15
CA THR A 57 -7.73 -3.34 -6.92
C THR A 57 -6.83 -2.75 -5.84
N THR A 58 -6.60 -3.49 -4.75
CA THR A 58 -5.69 -3.10 -3.67
C THR A 58 -4.24 -3.03 -4.16
N ALA A 59 -3.79 -4.02 -4.93
CA ALA A 59 -2.44 -4.02 -5.49
C ALA A 59 -2.20 -2.84 -6.45
N LEU A 60 -3.22 -2.45 -7.23
CA LEU A 60 -3.16 -1.27 -8.09
C LEU A 60 -3.14 0.03 -7.29
N GLY A 61 -3.91 0.13 -6.20
CA GLY A 61 -3.86 1.29 -5.30
C GLY A 61 -2.48 1.45 -4.64
N GLN A 62 -1.79 0.35 -4.31
CA GLN A 62 -0.44 0.39 -3.73
C GLN A 62 0.62 0.89 -4.72
N SER A 63 0.44 0.69 -6.03
CA SER A 63 1.40 1.15 -7.05
C SER A 63 1.26 2.63 -7.40
N VAL A 64 0.14 3.28 -7.07
CA VAL A 64 -0.06 4.73 -7.22
C VAL A 64 1.03 5.52 -6.51
N CYS A 65 1.39 5.09 -5.29
CA CYS A 65 2.34 5.80 -4.45
C CYS A 65 3.76 5.88 -5.04
N PRO A 66 4.41 4.74 -5.40
CA PRO A 66 5.72 4.78 -6.03
C PRO A 66 5.71 5.57 -7.35
N MET A 67 4.67 5.42 -8.18
CA MET A 67 4.56 6.17 -9.44
C MET A 67 4.42 7.68 -9.22
N LEU A 68 3.76 8.11 -8.15
CA LEU A 68 3.57 9.53 -7.86
C LEU A 68 4.84 10.20 -7.32
N VAL A 69 5.66 9.47 -6.57
CA VAL A 69 6.90 10.02 -5.97
C VAL A 69 8.13 9.84 -6.85
N GLU A 70 8.03 9.05 -7.92
CA GLU A 70 9.07 8.95 -8.94
C GLU A 70 9.31 10.31 -9.62
N PRO A 71 10.56 10.61 -10.03
CA PRO A 71 10.88 11.86 -10.69
C PRO A 71 10.11 11.99 -12.02
N GLY A 72 9.28 13.02 -12.12
CA GLY A 72 8.38 13.23 -13.27
C GLY A 72 6.96 12.68 -13.07
N GLY A 73 6.71 11.93 -11.99
CA GLY A 73 5.38 11.47 -11.62
C GLY A 73 4.43 12.63 -11.33
N SER A 74 3.27 12.63 -11.97
CA SER A 74 2.21 13.62 -11.75
C SER A 74 0.87 12.93 -11.51
N PHE A 75 -0.04 13.61 -10.82
CA PHE A 75 -1.39 13.09 -10.59
C PHE A 75 -2.12 12.74 -11.88
N ASP A 76 -1.94 13.56 -12.92
CA ASP A 76 -2.57 13.37 -14.23
C ASP A 76 -2.04 12.09 -14.92
N GLU A 77 -0.71 11.90 -14.92
CA GLU A 77 -0.09 10.72 -15.52
C GLU A 77 -0.51 9.43 -14.80
N VAL A 78 -0.52 9.45 -13.46
CA VAL A 78 -1.00 8.31 -12.67
C VAL A 78 -2.47 8.04 -12.95
N THR A 79 -3.29 9.09 -13.08
CA THR A 79 -4.72 8.96 -13.39
C THR A 79 -4.95 8.38 -14.80
N SER A 80 -4.21 8.82 -15.81
CA SER A 80 -4.24 8.24 -17.16
C SER A 80 -3.92 6.75 -17.10
N LYS A 81 -2.82 6.38 -16.44
CA LYS A 81 -2.43 4.97 -16.26
C LYS A 81 -3.53 4.16 -15.57
N MET A 82 -4.19 4.71 -14.55
CA MET A 82 -5.29 4.01 -13.86
C MET A 82 -6.54 3.85 -14.74
N ALA A 83 -6.82 4.83 -15.60
CA ALA A 83 -7.89 4.74 -16.59
C ALA A 83 -7.59 3.63 -17.62
N GLU A 84 -6.36 3.57 -18.12
CA GLU A 84 -5.89 2.58 -19.09
C GLU A 84 -5.87 1.15 -18.52
N VAL A 85 -5.34 0.97 -17.30
CA VAL A 85 -5.12 -0.35 -16.69
C VAL A 85 -6.42 -1.01 -16.24
N ASN A 86 -7.40 -0.24 -15.75
CA ASN A 86 -8.67 -0.77 -15.26
C ASN A 86 -9.84 -0.56 -16.23
N GLY A 87 -9.61 0.01 -17.42
CA GLY A 87 -10.67 0.34 -18.37
C GLY A 87 -11.72 1.30 -17.79
N MET A 88 -11.33 2.13 -16.83
CA MET A 88 -12.20 3.10 -16.17
C MET A 88 -12.25 4.40 -16.97
N SER A 89 -13.36 5.16 -16.85
CA SER A 89 -13.37 6.54 -17.35
C SER A 89 -12.36 7.39 -16.58
N TYR A 90 -11.80 8.42 -17.21
CA TYR A 90 -10.82 9.30 -16.59
C TYR A 90 -11.34 9.91 -15.27
N GLU A 91 -12.63 10.25 -15.21
CA GLU A 91 -13.27 10.73 -13.98
C GLU A 91 -13.21 9.70 -12.85
N MET A 92 -13.54 8.44 -13.14
CA MET A 92 -13.49 7.35 -12.15
C MET A 92 -12.06 7.01 -11.74
N ALA A 93 -11.13 7.07 -12.70
CA ALA A 93 -9.71 6.91 -12.43
C ALA A 93 -9.18 8.02 -11.52
N GLY A 94 -9.60 9.27 -11.72
CA GLY A 94 -9.20 10.39 -10.86
C GLY A 94 -9.67 10.18 -9.42
N ARG A 95 -10.93 9.78 -9.24
CA ARG A 95 -11.47 9.45 -7.91
C ARG A 95 -10.72 8.28 -7.27
N PHE A 96 -10.40 7.24 -8.03
CA PHE A 96 -9.59 6.11 -7.58
C PHE A 96 -8.20 6.58 -7.11
N THR A 97 -7.51 7.39 -7.91
CA THR A 97 -6.17 7.91 -7.61
C THR A 97 -6.19 8.75 -6.33
N ILE A 98 -7.18 9.64 -6.16
CA ILE A 98 -7.30 10.46 -4.94
C ILE A 98 -7.43 9.58 -3.69
N VAL A 99 -8.31 8.56 -3.74
CA VAL A 99 -8.52 7.63 -2.62
C VAL A 99 -7.25 6.82 -2.35
N ALA A 100 -6.54 6.40 -3.40
CA ALA A 100 -5.28 5.67 -3.28
C ALA A 100 -4.19 6.53 -2.63
N ILE A 101 -4.04 7.78 -3.04
CA ILE A 101 -3.08 8.73 -2.46
C ILE A 101 -3.41 9.00 -0.99
N ALA A 102 -4.68 9.25 -0.67
CA ALA A 102 -5.12 9.49 0.71
C ALA A 102 -4.83 8.29 1.63
N THR A 103 -4.89 7.07 1.08
CA THR A 103 -4.73 5.83 1.86
C THR A 103 -3.28 5.37 1.94
N TYR A 104 -2.55 5.39 0.83
CA TYR A 104 -1.19 4.84 0.72
C TYR A 104 -0.09 5.88 0.78
N CYS A 105 -0.40 7.15 0.48
CA CYS A 105 0.57 8.25 0.39
C CYS A 105 0.28 9.42 1.36
N PRO A 106 -0.06 9.20 2.64
CA PRO A 106 -0.41 10.32 3.52
C PRO A 106 0.74 11.33 3.71
N ALA A 107 1.99 10.90 3.49
CA ALA A 107 3.18 11.74 3.57
C ALA A 107 3.19 12.89 2.55
N VAL A 108 2.48 12.79 1.42
CA VAL A 108 2.41 13.88 0.43
C VAL A 108 1.66 15.11 0.99
N PHE A 109 0.80 14.91 2.00
CA PHE A 109 0.11 16.00 2.70
C PHE A 109 0.92 16.58 3.86
N ALA A 110 1.95 15.87 4.36
CA ALA A 110 2.82 16.33 5.44
C ALA A 110 3.47 17.71 5.20
N PRO A 111 4.03 18.04 4.02
CA PRO A 111 4.60 19.36 3.76
C PRO A 111 3.54 20.48 3.79
N LEU A 112 2.28 20.19 3.44
CA LEU A 112 1.18 21.18 3.52
C LEU A 112 0.84 21.52 4.97
N LEU A 113 1.02 20.58 5.90
CA LEU A 113 0.79 20.75 7.32
C LEU A 113 1.92 21.55 7.99
N GLY A 114 3.17 21.34 7.55
CA GLY A 114 4.34 22.10 8.02
C GLY A 114 4.45 23.52 7.47
N SER A 115 3.77 23.80 6.35
CA SER A 115 3.76 25.11 5.69
C SER A 115 2.66 26.05 6.21
N ARG A 116 1.88 25.66 7.23
CA ARG A 116 0.96 26.60 7.90
C ARG A 116 1.82 27.63 8.63
N PRO A 117 1.78 28.93 8.27
CA PRO A 117 2.36 29.95 9.13
C PRO A 117 1.68 29.80 10.49
N ARG A 118 2.45 29.60 11.56
CA ARG A 118 1.97 29.82 12.92
C ARG A 118 1.50 31.27 12.97
N SER A 119 0.20 31.48 12.82
CA SER A 119 -0.43 32.78 13.06
C SER A 119 -0.72 32.96 14.54
#